data_AF-A0A7Y6K709-F1
#
_entry.id   AF-A0A7Y6K709-F1
#
_cell.length_a   1.000
_cell.length_b   1.000
_cell.length_c   1.000
_cell.angle_alpha   90.00
_cell.angle_beta   90.00
_cell.angle_gamma   90.00
#
_symmetry.space_group_name_H-M   'P 1'
#
loop_
_entity.id
_entity.type
_entity.pdbx_description
1 polymer ?
#
loop_
_entity_poly.entity_id
_entity_poly.type
_entity_poly.pdbx_seq_one_letter_code
_entity_poly.pdbx_strand_id
1 'polypeptide(L)'
;MAAVLELSPEPDRQPEGNTGRPALSVATPASEAPPSASGSGLKPIERLTSDGRIERINPETDAKTVLRYSSQFARNYIRSDYNFCASKIAVARGGKVKALEKALRDTSNWLGKTDEWLARHEARRLEMPHELIELTVTRPLAGLLVRCLTQYDRIFVRSTERMIERKITDQDRANILANAERRLKHIVQVCMPDNDQYDFDGQRRES
;
A
#
# COMPACT_ATOMS: atom_id res chain seq x y z
N MET A 1 -41.30 12.88 31.40
CA MET A 1 -40.68 13.59 32.54
C MET A 1 -39.24 13.10 32.68
N ALA A 2 -38.35 13.86 33.33
CA ALA A 2 -36.92 13.56 33.36
C ALA A 2 -36.33 13.66 34.79
N ALA A 3 -35.42 12.73 35.10
CA ALA A 3 -34.40 12.78 36.15
C ALA A 3 -33.28 11.85 35.61
N VAL A 4 -32.06 12.28 35.31
CA VAL A 4 -31.02 13.01 36.09
C VAL A 4 -30.19 12.07 36.96
N LEU A 5 -28.92 12.02 36.56
CA LEU A 5 -27.71 11.39 37.10
C LEU A 5 -27.60 11.23 38.63
N GLU A 6 -26.87 10.19 39.04
CA GLU A 6 -25.90 10.28 40.13
C GLU A 6 -24.68 9.38 39.84
N LEU A 7 -23.48 9.80 40.28
CA LEU A 7 -22.18 9.20 39.90
C LEU A 7 -21.14 9.55 40.97
N SER A 8 -20.42 8.57 41.54
CA SER A 8 -19.46 8.75 42.65
C SER A 8 -18.60 7.48 42.88
N PRO A 9 -17.40 7.56 43.51
CA PRO A 9 -16.25 8.35 43.02
C PRO A 9 -14.90 7.57 43.11
N GLU A 10 -13.82 8.14 42.56
CA GLU A 10 -12.45 7.65 42.80
C GLU A 10 -11.90 8.12 44.17
N PRO A 11 -11.03 7.32 44.84
CA PRO A 11 -10.36 7.71 46.09
C PRO A 11 -8.93 8.24 45.86
N ASP A 12 -8.75 9.55 45.94
CA ASP A 12 -7.43 10.20 45.86
C ASP A 12 -6.78 10.34 47.27
N ARG A 13 -5.47 10.05 47.42
CA ARG A 13 -4.71 10.24 48.68
C ARG A 13 -3.20 10.47 48.50
N GLN A 14 -2.79 11.71 48.71
CA GLN A 14 -1.47 12.14 49.20
C GLN A 14 -1.59 12.53 50.72
N PRO A 15 -0.55 12.97 51.49
CA PRO A 15 0.66 13.70 51.06
C PRO A 15 2.01 13.48 51.82
N GLU A 16 3.05 14.13 51.28
CA GLU A 16 4.22 14.81 51.92
C GLU A 16 5.23 14.12 52.87
N GLY A 17 6.49 14.59 52.79
CA GLY A 17 7.61 14.27 53.69
C GLY A 17 8.99 14.64 53.12
N ASN A 18 9.60 15.76 53.56
CA ASN A 18 10.86 16.33 53.02
C ASN A 18 11.99 16.31 54.08
N THR A 19 13.27 16.10 53.70
CA THR A 19 14.48 16.85 54.15
C THR A 19 15.83 16.22 53.76
N GLY A 20 16.89 17.04 53.57
CA GLY A 20 18.24 16.74 54.09
C GLY A 20 19.39 16.25 53.15
N ARG A 21 20.31 17.17 52.80
CA ARG A 21 21.76 16.93 52.48
C ARG A 21 22.61 17.59 53.60
N PRO A 22 23.96 17.46 53.73
CA PRO A 22 25.02 17.03 52.78
C PRO A 22 25.89 15.87 53.39
N ALA A 23 27.22 15.66 53.28
CA ALA A 23 28.37 16.29 52.61
C ALA A 23 29.62 15.35 52.56
N LEU A 24 30.55 15.54 51.59
CA LEU A 24 32.03 15.27 51.63
C LEU A 24 32.52 13.81 51.90
N SER A 25 33.70 13.31 51.47
CA SER A 25 34.78 13.81 50.57
C SER A 25 35.78 12.70 50.16
N VAL A 26 36.44 12.83 48.99
CA VAL A 26 37.85 12.39 48.67
C VAL A 26 38.13 10.85 48.59
N ALA A 27 38.95 10.27 47.70
CA ALA A 27 39.97 10.77 46.74
C ALA A 27 40.01 10.04 45.37
N THR A 28 40.65 10.66 44.37
CA THR A 28 41.21 10.11 43.12
C THR A 28 42.76 9.87 43.29
N PRO A 29 43.65 9.52 42.30
CA PRO A 29 43.57 9.69 40.83
C PRO A 29 44.19 8.61 39.89
N ALA A 30 43.81 8.66 38.60
CA ALA A 30 44.64 8.49 37.40
C ALA A 30 43.75 8.83 36.18
N SER A 31 43.89 9.94 35.45
CA SER A 31 45.04 10.47 34.68
C SER A 31 45.06 10.01 33.21
N GLU A 32 44.15 10.56 32.41
CA GLU A 32 44.41 10.79 30.97
C GLU A 32 43.73 12.10 30.56
N ALA A 33 44.41 12.94 29.76
CA ALA A 33 44.01 14.32 29.50
C ALA A 33 43.79 14.57 28.00
N PRO A 34 42.73 15.29 27.60
CA PRO A 34 42.51 15.65 26.20
C PRO A 34 43.45 16.79 25.77
N PRO A 35 44.05 16.74 24.57
CA PRO A 35 44.87 17.83 24.05
C PRO A 35 43.99 19.01 23.61
N SER A 36 43.96 20.06 24.43
CA SER A 36 43.27 21.33 24.12
C SER A 36 44.09 22.22 23.18
N ALA A 37 43.81 22.14 21.88
CA ALA A 37 44.38 23.03 20.87
C ALA A 37 43.52 24.30 20.70
N SER A 38 43.97 25.41 21.28
CA SER A 38 43.30 26.72 21.15
C SER A 38 43.66 27.40 19.82
N GLY A 39 42.69 27.69 18.94
CA GLY A 39 42.97 28.48 17.74
C GLY A 39 41.79 28.71 16.78
N SER A 40 41.46 29.98 16.57
CA SER A 40 40.51 30.53 15.57
C SER A 40 39.03 30.15 15.71
N GLY A 41 38.16 31.12 15.42
CA GLY A 41 36.72 31.00 15.59
C GLY A 41 35.99 30.60 14.32
N LEU A 42 35.62 29.32 14.21
CA LEU A 42 34.42 28.81 13.52
C LEU A 42 34.22 27.36 14.00
N LYS A 43 32.99 26.96 14.34
CA LYS A 43 32.73 25.53 14.62
C LYS A 43 33.01 24.73 13.34
N PRO A 44 33.76 23.61 13.40
CA PRO A 44 33.89 22.73 12.25
C PRO A 44 32.50 22.36 11.74
N ILE A 45 32.22 22.66 10.47
CA ILE A 45 31.00 22.17 9.84
C ILE A 45 31.19 20.68 9.68
N GLU A 46 30.52 19.92 10.54
CA GLU A 46 30.42 18.47 10.46
C GLU A 46 29.73 18.11 9.13
N ARG A 47 30.56 17.94 8.10
CA ARG A 47 30.11 17.59 6.76
C ARG A 47 29.65 16.15 6.80
N LEU A 48 28.36 15.97 7.10
CA LEU A 48 27.58 14.76 6.87
C LEU A 48 27.85 14.27 5.45
N THR A 49 28.81 13.35 5.32
CA THR A 49 29.04 12.59 4.09
C THR A 49 27.77 11.78 3.80
N SER A 50 27.55 11.52 2.51
CA SER A 50 26.25 11.14 1.97
C SER A 50 25.60 9.92 2.63
N ASP A 51 26.40 9.04 3.23
CA ASP A 51 26.01 7.68 3.59
C ASP A 51 25.04 7.64 4.78
N GLY A 52 25.40 8.29 5.90
CA GLY A 52 24.48 8.49 7.04
C GLY A 52 23.29 9.42 6.74
N ARG A 53 23.27 10.04 5.55
CA ARG A 53 22.13 10.79 5.02
C ARG A 53 21.20 9.90 4.18
N ILE A 54 21.70 8.82 3.59
CA ILE A 54 20.90 7.80 2.89
C ILE A 54 20.18 6.89 3.90
N GLU A 55 20.87 6.44 4.96
CA GLU A 55 20.25 5.64 6.04
C GLU A 55 19.10 6.38 6.75
N ARG A 56 19.12 7.72 6.72
CA ARG A 56 18.10 8.60 7.31
C ARG A 56 17.00 9.04 6.31
N ILE A 57 17.00 8.50 5.09
CA ILE A 57 15.82 8.54 4.20
C ILE A 57 14.97 7.33 4.58
N ASN A 58 14.00 7.52 5.50
CA ASN A 58 13.22 6.42 6.10
C ASN A 58 12.71 5.42 5.05
N PRO A 59 13.18 4.15 5.04
CA PRO A 59 12.63 3.10 4.19
C PRO A 59 11.24 2.63 4.67
N GLU A 60 10.71 3.21 5.75
CA GLU A 60 9.43 2.90 6.40
C GLU A 60 8.18 3.16 5.52
N THR A 61 8.33 3.81 4.37
CA THR A 61 7.19 4.09 3.46
C THR A 61 6.96 2.99 2.40
N ASP A 62 7.74 1.91 2.42
CA ASP A 62 7.47 0.72 1.61
C ASP A 62 6.27 -0.05 2.20
N ALA A 63 5.07 0.31 1.73
CA ALA A 63 3.80 -0.27 2.18
C ALA A 63 3.68 -1.75 1.78
N LYS A 64 4.26 -2.64 2.59
CA LYS A 64 4.06 -4.08 2.57
C LYS A 64 2.62 -4.41 2.93
N THR A 65 1.92 -5.10 2.04
CA THR A 65 0.51 -5.47 2.19
C THR A 65 0.35 -6.97 1.99
N VAL A 66 -0.19 -7.67 2.99
CA VAL A 66 -0.53 -9.09 2.87
C VAL A 66 -1.97 -9.19 2.39
N LEU A 67 -2.14 -9.78 1.21
CA LEU A 67 -3.41 -9.80 0.47
C LEU A 67 -3.86 -11.23 0.21
N ARG A 68 -5.18 -11.44 0.15
CA ARG A 68 -5.80 -12.76 0.00
C ARG A 68 -6.31 -12.92 -1.43
N TYR A 69 -5.88 -13.97 -2.13
CA TYR A 69 -6.30 -14.24 -3.50
C TYR A 69 -6.82 -15.67 -3.68
N SER A 70 -8.06 -15.79 -4.13
CA SER A 70 -8.79 -17.04 -4.35
C SER A 70 -8.64 -17.53 -5.80
N SER A 71 -8.52 -16.61 -6.75
CA SER A 71 -8.45 -16.90 -8.18
C SER A 71 -7.03 -17.21 -8.65
N GLN A 72 -6.88 -18.29 -9.41
CA GLN A 72 -5.61 -18.62 -10.06
C GLN A 72 -5.13 -17.51 -11.00
N PHE A 73 -6.04 -16.79 -11.67
CA PHE A 73 -5.66 -15.69 -12.55
C PHE A 73 -4.98 -14.55 -11.78
N ALA A 74 -5.55 -14.14 -10.64
CA ALA A 74 -4.97 -13.08 -9.81
C ALA A 74 -3.59 -13.49 -9.27
N ARG A 75 -3.48 -14.72 -8.74
CA ARG A 75 -2.20 -15.29 -8.26
C ARG A 75 -1.15 -15.36 -9.36
N ASN A 76 -1.53 -15.76 -10.58
CA ASN A 76 -0.62 -15.81 -11.72
C ASN A 76 -0.16 -14.40 -12.11
N TYR A 77 -1.09 -13.47 -12.36
CA TYR A 77 -0.81 -12.07 -12.71
C TYR A 77 0.14 -11.40 -11.70
N ILE A 78 0.01 -11.72 -10.41
CA ILE A 78 0.89 -11.20 -9.37
C ILE A 78 2.32 -11.74 -9.49
N ARG A 79 2.50 -12.99 -9.90
CA ARG A 79 3.83 -13.60 -10.10
C ARG A 79 4.47 -13.23 -11.43
N SER A 80 3.70 -13.10 -12.51
CA SER A 80 4.21 -12.77 -13.86
C SER A 80 4.26 -11.27 -14.14
N ASP A 81 3.14 -10.56 -13.97
CA ASP A 81 2.91 -9.25 -14.58
C ASP A 81 2.98 -8.09 -13.58
N TYR A 82 2.72 -8.32 -12.30
CA TYR A 82 2.66 -7.23 -11.31
C TYR A 82 4.01 -6.51 -11.16
N ASN A 83 5.12 -7.23 -11.02
CA ASN A 83 6.44 -6.62 -10.86
C ASN A 83 6.88 -5.85 -12.13
N PHE A 84 6.51 -6.34 -13.32
CA PHE A 84 6.70 -5.64 -14.59
C PHE A 84 5.85 -4.36 -14.66
N CYS A 85 4.56 -4.46 -14.32
CA CYS A 85 3.67 -3.31 -14.29
C CYS A 85 4.11 -2.26 -13.26
N ALA A 86 4.47 -2.68 -12.03
CA ALA A 86 4.88 -1.80 -10.96
C ALA A 86 6.19 -1.05 -11.28
N SER A 87 7.16 -1.72 -11.90
CA SER A 87 8.40 -1.09 -12.36
C SER A 87 8.16 -0.12 -13.52
N LYS A 88 7.40 -0.51 -14.56
CA LYS A 88 7.01 0.39 -15.67
C LYS A 88 6.14 1.56 -15.20
N ILE A 89 5.33 1.41 -14.14
CA ILE A 89 4.60 2.49 -13.44
C ILE A 89 5.57 3.42 -12.70
N ALA A 90 6.57 2.88 -11.99
CA ALA A 90 7.51 3.67 -11.20
C ALA A 90 8.43 4.57 -12.05
N VAL A 91 8.63 4.23 -13.33
CA VAL A 91 9.40 5.03 -14.31
C VAL A 91 8.54 5.73 -15.37
N ALA A 92 7.21 5.66 -15.27
CA ALA A 92 6.30 6.29 -16.22
C ALA A 92 6.41 7.83 -16.18
N ARG A 93 6.41 8.48 -17.34
CA ARG A 93 6.47 9.95 -17.49
C ARG A 93 5.55 10.43 -18.60
N GLY A 94 5.16 11.71 -18.54
CA GLY A 94 4.37 12.37 -19.60
C GLY A 94 3.07 11.64 -19.93
N GLY A 95 2.81 11.44 -21.23
CA GLY A 95 1.62 10.78 -21.74
C GLY A 95 1.34 9.41 -21.13
N LYS A 96 2.39 8.60 -20.90
CA LYS A 96 2.25 7.25 -20.36
C LYS A 96 1.58 7.22 -18.98
N VAL A 97 1.79 8.24 -18.15
CA VAL A 97 1.14 8.34 -16.83
C VAL A 97 -0.38 8.48 -17.00
N LYS A 98 -0.84 9.33 -17.93
CA LYS A 98 -2.27 9.49 -18.25
C LYS A 98 -2.84 8.22 -18.87
N ALA A 99 -2.12 7.57 -19.78
CA ALA A 99 -2.53 6.31 -20.40
C ALA A 99 -2.76 5.20 -19.34
N LEU A 100 -1.80 5.02 -18.43
CA LEU A 100 -1.87 4.07 -17.32
C LEU A 100 -3.00 4.42 -16.34
N GLU A 101 -3.09 5.69 -15.93
CA GLU A 101 -4.15 6.15 -15.03
C GLU A 101 -5.54 5.92 -15.62
N LYS A 102 -5.74 6.26 -16.91
CA LYS A 102 -6.99 6.02 -17.62
C LYS A 102 -7.32 4.52 -17.69
N ALA A 103 -6.38 3.68 -18.13
CA ALA A 103 -6.58 2.23 -18.23
C ALA A 103 -6.92 1.59 -16.87
N LEU A 104 -6.26 2.03 -15.79
CA LEU A 104 -6.50 1.58 -14.42
C LEU A 104 -7.86 2.06 -13.89
N ARG A 105 -8.23 3.34 -14.10
CA ARG A 105 -9.53 3.89 -13.68
C ARG A 105 -10.69 3.25 -14.45
N ASP A 106 -10.59 3.13 -15.77
CA ASP A 106 -11.60 2.47 -16.62
C ASP A 106 -11.81 1.01 -16.19
N THR A 107 -10.74 0.31 -15.80
CA THR A 107 -10.80 -1.06 -15.28
C THR A 107 -11.43 -1.13 -13.89
N SER A 108 -10.95 -0.33 -12.92
CA SER A 108 -11.53 -0.22 -11.57
C SER A 108 -13.02 0.13 -11.59
N ASN A 109 -13.43 1.03 -12.49
CA ASN A 109 -14.82 1.47 -12.66
C ASN A 109 -15.71 0.37 -13.25
N TRP A 110 -15.21 -0.38 -14.24
CA TRP A 110 -15.94 -1.51 -14.80
C TRP A 110 -16.08 -2.64 -13.76
N LEU A 111 -15.00 -3.00 -13.08
CA LEU A 111 -15.00 -4.00 -12.01
C LEU A 111 -15.95 -3.59 -10.86
N GLY A 112 -15.98 -2.32 -10.46
CA GLY A 112 -16.94 -1.79 -9.47
C GLY A 112 -18.39 -2.05 -9.87
N LYS A 113 -18.78 -1.67 -11.09
CA LYS A 113 -20.13 -1.91 -11.63
C LYS A 113 -20.48 -3.39 -11.74
N THR A 114 -19.50 -4.26 -12.03
CA THR A 114 -19.69 -5.72 -12.02
C THR A 114 -19.88 -6.28 -10.61
N ASP A 115 -19.12 -5.79 -9.61
CA ASP A 115 -19.28 -6.17 -8.21
C ASP A 115 -20.64 -5.72 -7.63
N GLU A 116 -21.11 -4.53 -8.03
CA GLU A 116 -22.44 -3.99 -7.74
C GLU A 116 -23.56 -4.77 -8.44
N TRP A 117 -23.37 -5.19 -9.69
CA TRP A 117 -24.34 -6.03 -10.40
C TRP A 117 -24.47 -7.40 -9.73
N LEU A 118 -23.34 -8.07 -9.42
CA LEU A 118 -23.34 -9.32 -8.67
C LEU A 118 -24.02 -9.16 -7.29
N ALA A 119 -23.82 -8.03 -6.60
CA ALA A 119 -24.44 -7.78 -5.29
C ALA A 119 -25.99 -7.76 -5.32
N ARG A 120 -26.63 -7.51 -6.47
CA ARG A 120 -28.09 -7.61 -6.65
C ARG A 120 -28.61 -9.05 -6.59
N HIS A 121 -27.74 -10.01 -6.87
CA HIS A 121 -28.04 -11.43 -6.76
C HIS A 121 -27.63 -11.89 -5.36
N GLU A 122 -28.61 -12.02 -4.47
CA GLU A 122 -28.39 -12.62 -3.15
C GLU A 122 -27.97 -14.08 -3.30
N ALA A 123 -26.84 -14.43 -2.68
CA ALA A 123 -26.30 -15.78 -2.57
C ALA A 123 -25.55 -15.93 -1.24
N ARG A 124 -25.52 -17.15 -0.70
CA ARG A 124 -24.74 -17.49 0.48
C ARG A 124 -23.25 -17.29 0.20
N ARG A 125 -22.52 -16.77 1.20
CA ARG A 125 -21.06 -16.69 1.11
C ARG A 125 -20.45 -18.08 1.23
N LEU A 126 -19.45 -18.36 0.41
CA LEU A 126 -18.68 -19.60 0.46
C LEU A 126 -17.23 -19.28 0.84
N GLU A 127 -16.66 -20.03 1.78
CA GLU A 127 -15.25 -19.89 2.13
C GLU A 127 -14.38 -20.57 1.06
N MET A 128 -13.84 -19.75 0.15
CA MET A 128 -13.00 -20.22 -0.94
C MET A 128 -11.53 -20.38 -0.48
N PRO A 129 -10.83 -21.45 -0.90
CA PRO A 129 -9.40 -21.61 -0.67
C PRO A 129 -8.61 -20.44 -1.25
N HIS A 130 -7.93 -19.69 -0.38
CA HIS A 130 -7.19 -18.49 -0.73
C HIS A 130 -5.70 -18.62 -0.38
N GLU A 131 -4.86 -17.94 -1.15
CA GLU A 131 -3.43 -17.80 -0.89
C GLU A 131 -3.16 -16.42 -0.29
N LEU A 132 -2.22 -16.35 0.66
CA LEU A 132 -1.71 -15.10 1.21
C LEU A 132 -0.46 -14.69 0.42
N ILE A 133 -0.48 -13.51 -0.18
CA ILE A 133 0.65 -12.96 -0.93
C ILE A 133 1.01 -11.59 -0.35
N GLU A 134 2.27 -11.42 0.04
CA GLU A 134 2.82 -10.12 0.45
C GLU A 134 3.25 -9.32 -0.79
N LEU A 135 2.79 -8.07 -0.90
CA LEU A 135 3.18 -7.12 -1.96
C LEU A 135 3.62 -5.79 -1.37
N THR A 136 4.79 -5.33 -1.79
CA THR A 136 5.29 -3.97 -1.53
C THR A 136 4.66 -2.99 -2.53
N VAL A 137 3.95 -1.98 -2.02
CA VAL A 137 3.19 -1.02 -2.84
C VAL A 137 3.77 0.39 -2.72
N THR A 138 4.71 0.73 -3.60
CA THR A 138 5.53 1.96 -3.49
C THR A 138 4.99 3.20 -4.22
N ARG A 139 3.93 3.05 -5.04
CA ARG A 139 3.36 4.12 -5.89
C ARG A 139 1.82 4.08 -5.93
N PRO A 140 1.12 5.23 -5.98
CA PRO A 140 -0.34 5.27 -6.02
C PRO A 140 -0.99 4.48 -7.16
N LEU A 141 -0.42 4.53 -8.38
CA LEU A 141 -0.92 3.75 -9.52
C LEU A 141 -0.68 2.24 -9.36
N ALA A 142 0.39 1.82 -8.67
CA ALA A 142 0.58 0.41 -8.31
C ALA A 142 -0.46 -0.04 -7.27
N GLY A 143 -0.80 0.82 -6.30
CA GLY A 143 -1.92 0.59 -5.38
C GLY A 143 -3.28 0.50 -6.08
N LEU A 144 -3.49 1.28 -7.16
CA LEU A 144 -4.69 1.16 -7.99
C LEU A 144 -4.72 -0.14 -8.81
N LEU A 145 -3.56 -0.65 -9.25
CA LEU A 145 -3.46 -1.98 -9.87
C LEU A 145 -3.78 -3.09 -8.87
N VAL A 146 -3.22 -3.03 -7.66
CA VAL A 146 -3.58 -3.94 -6.55
C VAL A 146 -5.08 -3.91 -6.27
N ARG A 147 -5.68 -2.72 -6.22
CA ARG A 147 -7.14 -2.56 -6.06
C ARG A 147 -7.93 -3.26 -7.18
N CYS A 148 -7.50 -3.14 -8.44
CA CYS A 148 -8.15 -3.83 -9.56
C CYS A 148 -8.06 -5.36 -9.42
N LEU A 149 -6.90 -5.90 -9.00
CA LEU A 149 -6.71 -7.34 -8.75
C LEU A 149 -7.60 -7.84 -7.61
N THR A 150 -7.72 -7.07 -6.52
CA THR A 150 -8.57 -7.41 -5.36
C THR A 150 -10.06 -7.28 -5.69
N GLN A 151 -10.47 -6.34 -6.56
CA GLN A 151 -11.83 -6.31 -7.11
C GLN A 151 -12.12 -7.52 -8.01
N TYR A 152 -11.16 -7.91 -8.87
CA TYR A 152 -11.29 -9.12 -9.70
C TYR A 152 -11.44 -10.38 -8.85
N ASP A 153 -10.64 -10.56 -7.79
CA ASP A 153 -10.73 -11.75 -6.94
C ASP A 153 -12.08 -11.84 -6.23
N ARG A 154 -12.59 -10.70 -5.75
CA ARG A 154 -13.94 -10.60 -5.18
C ARG A 154 -15.02 -10.97 -6.19
N ILE A 155 -14.91 -10.52 -7.44
CA ILE A 155 -15.82 -10.89 -8.55
C ILE A 155 -15.73 -12.40 -8.83
N PHE A 156 -14.53 -12.98 -8.82
CA PHE A 156 -14.33 -14.42 -8.98
C PHE A 156 -15.02 -15.23 -7.88
N VAL A 157 -14.85 -14.86 -6.60
CA VAL A 157 -15.56 -15.51 -5.49
C VAL A 157 -17.07 -15.33 -5.64
N ARG A 158 -17.56 -14.08 -5.74
CA ARG A 158 -18.99 -13.76 -5.78
C ARG A 158 -19.73 -14.37 -6.96
N SER A 159 -19.14 -14.36 -8.15
CA SER A 159 -19.74 -15.01 -9.32
C SER A 159 -19.78 -16.54 -9.17
N THR A 160 -18.80 -17.15 -8.49
CA THR A 160 -18.80 -18.58 -8.19
C THR A 160 -19.90 -18.95 -7.19
N GLU A 161 -20.09 -18.18 -6.11
CA GLU A 161 -21.24 -18.32 -5.18
C GLU A 161 -22.58 -18.31 -5.93
N ARG A 162 -22.76 -17.31 -6.83
CA ARG A 162 -24.01 -17.07 -7.56
C ARG A 162 -24.28 -18.10 -8.65
N MET A 163 -23.23 -18.61 -9.29
CA MET A 163 -23.31 -19.72 -10.25
C MET A 163 -23.75 -21.02 -9.55
N ILE A 164 -23.16 -21.33 -8.38
CA ILE A 164 -23.52 -22.52 -7.59
C ILE A 164 -25.00 -22.46 -7.14
N GLU A 165 -25.47 -21.30 -6.70
CA GLU A 165 -26.89 -21.08 -6.38
C GLU A 165 -27.81 -20.83 -7.60
N ARG A 166 -27.30 -20.96 -8.84
CA ARG A 166 -28.03 -20.77 -10.11
C ARG A 166 -28.70 -19.38 -10.23
N LYS A 167 -28.15 -18.37 -9.56
CA LYS A 167 -28.58 -16.95 -9.59
C LYS A 167 -28.09 -16.22 -10.85
N ILE A 168 -27.03 -16.74 -11.46
CA ILE A 168 -26.46 -16.36 -12.76
C ILE A 168 -26.10 -17.65 -13.52
N THR A 169 -25.99 -17.61 -14.85
CA THR A 169 -25.57 -18.79 -15.63
C THR A 169 -24.04 -18.97 -15.63
N ASP A 170 -23.59 -20.19 -15.97
CA ASP A 170 -22.17 -20.48 -16.22
C ASP A 170 -21.59 -19.56 -17.32
N GLN A 171 -22.40 -19.26 -18.34
CA GLN A 171 -22.04 -18.36 -19.44
C GLN A 171 -21.89 -16.91 -18.97
N ASP A 172 -22.76 -16.42 -18.07
CA ASP A 172 -22.61 -15.08 -17.48
C ASP A 172 -21.30 -14.97 -16.71
N ARG A 173 -20.98 -15.97 -15.88
CA ARG A 173 -19.72 -16.02 -15.13
C ARG A 173 -18.52 -16.08 -16.06
N ALA A 174 -18.55 -16.94 -17.09
CA ALA A 174 -17.47 -17.05 -18.08
C ALA A 174 -17.26 -15.72 -18.82
N ASN A 175 -18.36 -15.08 -19.27
CA ASN A 175 -18.33 -13.77 -19.92
C ASN A 175 -17.76 -12.68 -18.99
N ILE A 176 -18.19 -12.63 -17.73
CA ILE A 176 -17.72 -11.66 -16.74
C ILE A 176 -16.21 -11.82 -16.51
N LEU A 177 -15.74 -13.04 -16.24
CA LEU A 177 -14.32 -13.30 -15.97
C LEU A 177 -13.44 -13.03 -17.20
N ALA A 178 -13.85 -13.48 -18.40
CA ALA A 178 -13.10 -13.22 -19.63
C ALA A 178 -12.99 -11.73 -19.97
N ASN A 179 -14.05 -10.95 -19.73
CA ASN A 179 -14.01 -9.49 -19.90
C ASN A 179 -13.11 -8.81 -18.84
N ALA A 180 -13.15 -9.28 -17.59
CA ALA A 180 -12.34 -8.76 -16.50
C ALA A 180 -10.84 -9.05 -16.72
N GLU A 181 -10.50 -10.28 -17.11
CA GLU A 181 -9.13 -10.67 -17.49
C GLU A 181 -8.61 -9.85 -18.68
N ARG A 182 -9.43 -9.62 -19.71
CA ARG A 182 -9.02 -8.83 -20.88
C ARG A 182 -8.63 -7.41 -20.49
N ARG A 183 -9.33 -6.80 -19.53
CA ARG A 183 -9.01 -5.46 -18.99
C ARG A 183 -7.72 -5.45 -18.18
N LEU A 184 -7.47 -6.47 -17.36
CA LEU A 184 -6.21 -6.60 -16.62
C LEU A 184 -5.03 -6.85 -17.56
N LYS A 185 -5.17 -7.73 -18.56
CA LYS A 185 -4.17 -7.96 -19.61
C LYS A 185 -3.90 -6.69 -20.44
N HIS A 186 -4.91 -5.86 -20.70
CA HIS A 186 -4.75 -4.57 -21.36
C HIS A 186 -3.90 -3.57 -20.55
N ILE A 187 -3.94 -3.60 -19.21
CA ILE A 187 -3.03 -2.77 -18.39
C ILE A 187 -1.57 -3.19 -18.62
N VAL A 188 -1.28 -4.49 -18.73
CA VAL A 188 0.07 -4.97 -19.11
C VAL A 188 0.47 -4.45 -20.49
N GLN A 189 -0.45 -4.46 -21.46
CA GLN A 189 -0.20 -3.90 -22.79
C GLN A 189 0.11 -2.40 -22.77
N VAL A 190 -0.53 -1.60 -21.90
CA VAL A 190 -0.18 -0.17 -21.69
C VAL A 190 1.15 0.00 -20.92
N CYS A 191 1.58 -1.00 -20.14
CA CYS A 191 2.90 -1.01 -19.53
C CYS A 191 4.04 -1.27 -20.54
N MET A 192 3.79 -1.93 -21.68
CA MET A 192 4.84 -2.33 -22.63
C MET A 192 5.54 -1.14 -23.34
N PRO A 193 4.84 -0.27 -24.12
CA PRO A 193 5.48 0.82 -24.87
C PRO A 193 6.23 1.79 -23.97
N ASP A 194 7.31 2.41 -24.45
CA ASP A 194 8.08 3.36 -23.67
C ASP A 194 7.49 4.78 -23.68
N ASN A 195 8.04 5.66 -22.83
CA ASN A 195 7.41 6.95 -22.47
C ASN A 195 7.23 7.92 -23.65
N ASP A 196 8.04 7.75 -24.69
CA ASP A 196 8.09 8.51 -25.95
C ASP A 196 7.07 8.04 -26.99
N GLN A 197 6.51 6.83 -26.84
CA GLN A 197 5.43 6.28 -27.68
C GLN A 197 4.04 6.78 -27.26
N TYR A 198 3.95 7.74 -26.34
CA TYR A 198 2.70 8.35 -25.89
C TYR A 198 2.70 9.86 -26.08
N ASP A 199 1.62 10.38 -26.66
CA ASP A 199 1.39 11.83 -26.75
C ASP A 199 0.88 12.43 -25.43
N PHE A 200 0.91 13.76 -25.33
CA PHE A 200 0.65 14.46 -24.06
C PHE A 200 -0.75 14.20 -23.48
N ASP A 201 -1.74 13.81 -24.29
CA ASP A 201 -3.08 13.42 -23.84
C ASP A 201 -3.15 11.99 -23.26
N GLY A 202 -2.15 11.16 -23.57
CA GLY A 202 -2.09 9.74 -23.20
C GLY A 202 -2.51 8.78 -24.30
N GLN A 203 -2.74 9.24 -25.53
CA GLN A 203 -2.88 8.35 -26.69
C GLN A 203 -1.52 7.73 -27.04
N ARG A 204 -1.55 6.53 -27.62
CA ARG A 204 -0.36 5.90 -28.18
C ARG A 204 -0.11 6.47 -29.58
N ARG A 205 1.13 6.81 -29.88
CA ARG A 205 1.57 7.15 -31.24
C ARG A 205 1.45 5.94 -32.15
N GLU A 206 0.78 6.13 -33.28
CA GLU A 206 0.82 5.17 -34.39
C GLU A 206 2.17 5.29 -35.11
N SER A 207 2.73 4.15 -35.51
CA SER A 207 4.11 3.99 -36.00
C SER A 207 4.18 2.93 -37.10
#